data_AF-A0A559J1U3-F1
#
_entry.id   AF-A0A559J1U3-F1
#
_cell.length_a   1.000
_cell.length_b   1.000
_cell.length_c   1.000
_cell.angle_alpha   90.00
_cell.angle_beta   90.00
_cell.angle_gamma   90.00
#
_symmetry.space_group_name_H-M   'P 1'
#
loop_
_entity.id
_entity.type
_entity.pdbx_description
1 polymer ?
#
loop_
_entity_poly.entity_id
_entity_poly.type
_entity_poly.pdbx_seq_one_letter_code
_entity_poly.pdbx_strand_id
1 'polypeptide(L)'
;MTLLGIVIAIGISFISVYIAGPIGGVVIPALMFGLVFSTYLRTKEIHEDLKAIKAHYGILNEAEKAEIQMKQQLRNLYENEIDNKKYSPEMERINREIELELEEYHQKDKDKKDGEH
;
A
#
# COMPACT_ATOMS: atom_id res chain seq x y z
N MET A 1 11.06 -31.86 -16.91
CA MET A 1 9.98 -31.50 -15.97
C MET A 1 9.17 -30.28 -16.46
N THR A 2 9.83 -29.22 -16.95
CA THR A 2 9.16 -28.02 -17.49
C THR A 2 8.31 -28.27 -18.75
N LEU A 3 8.81 -29.05 -19.71
CA LEU A 3 8.08 -29.40 -20.95
C LEU A 3 6.75 -30.13 -20.70
N LEU A 4 6.75 -31.06 -19.74
CA LEU A 4 5.57 -31.85 -19.39
C LEU A 4 4.51 -30.96 -18.70
N GLY A 5 4.95 -30.02 -17.84
CA GLY A 5 4.08 -29.01 -17.25
C GLY A 5 3.45 -28.07 -18.28
N ILE A 6 4.20 -27.66 -19.31
CA ILE A 6 3.68 -26.81 -20.40
C ILE A 6 2.59 -27.54 -21.19
N VAL A 7 2.81 -28.81 -21.55
CA VAL A 7 1.81 -29.61 -22.29
C VAL A 7 0.52 -29.77 -21.48
N ILE A 8 0.63 -30.04 -20.18
CA ILE A 8 -0.53 -30.14 -19.28
C ILE A 8 -1.27 -28.79 -19.18
N ALA A 9 -0.55 -27.69 -19.02
CA ALA A 9 -1.15 -26.35 -18.91
C ALA A 9 -1.93 -25.97 -20.17
N ILE A 10 -1.38 -26.27 -21.35
CA ILE A 10 -2.06 -26.05 -22.64
C ILE A 10 -3.34 -26.90 -22.72
N GLY A 11 -3.27 -28.18 -22.34
CA GLY A 11 -4.44 -29.07 -22.33
C GLY A 11 -5.56 -28.57 -21.42
N ILE A 12 -5.24 -28.16 -20.19
CA ILE A 12 -6.21 -27.60 -19.23
C ILE A 12 -6.85 -26.31 -19.76
N SER A 13 -6.06 -25.45 -20.43
CA SER A 13 -6.56 -24.22 -21.02
C SER A 13 -7.61 -24.50 -22.12
N PHE A 14 -7.35 -25.45 -23.03
CA PHE A 14 -8.32 -25.83 -24.06
C PHE A 14 -9.58 -26.46 -23.48
N ILE A 15 -9.46 -27.34 -22.47
CA ILE A 15 -10.60 -27.94 -21.79
C ILE A 15 -11.48 -26.88 -21.11
N SER A 16 -10.85 -25.86 -20.50
CA SER A 16 -11.58 -24.78 -19.83
C SER A 16 -12.35 -23.89 -20.80
N VAL A 17 -11.76 -23.56 -21.95
CA VAL A 17 -12.46 -22.83 -23.01
C VAL A 17 -13.62 -23.65 -23.60
N TYR A 18 -13.45 -24.98 -23.72
CA TYR A 18 -14.50 -25.87 -24.19
C TYR A 18 -15.71 -25.93 -23.25
N ILE A 19 -15.48 -25.96 -21.93
CA ILE A 19 -16.57 -26.10 -20.93
C ILE A 19 -17.20 -24.74 -20.58
N ALA A 20 -16.40 -23.69 -20.38
CA ALA A 20 -16.86 -22.38 -19.89
C ALA A 20 -16.97 -21.31 -20.99
N GLY A 21 -16.72 -21.69 -22.25
CA GLY A 21 -16.71 -20.77 -23.38
C GLY A 21 -15.58 -19.72 -23.28
N PRO A 22 -15.74 -18.53 -23.89
CA PRO A 22 -14.70 -17.50 -23.89
C PRO A 22 -14.33 -17.00 -22.49
N ILE A 23 -15.22 -17.16 -21.49
CA ILE A 23 -14.97 -16.79 -20.10
C ILE A 23 -13.87 -17.69 -19.49
N GLY A 24 -13.85 -18.98 -19.81
CA GLY A 24 -12.84 -19.92 -19.29
C GLY A 24 -11.40 -19.52 -19.65
N GLY A 25 -11.21 -18.97 -20.85
CA GLY A 25 -9.92 -18.48 -21.32
C GLY A 25 -9.37 -17.30 -20.51
N VAL A 26 -10.25 -16.50 -19.89
CA VAL A 26 -9.85 -15.34 -19.05
C VAL A 26 -9.73 -15.73 -17.58
N VAL A 27 -10.59 -16.65 -17.11
CA VAL A 27 -10.62 -17.05 -15.69
C VAL A 27 -9.35 -17.80 -15.29
N ILE A 28 -8.84 -18.71 -16.12
CA ILE A 28 -7.63 -19.46 -15.79
C ILE A 28 -6.40 -18.57 -15.56
N PRO A 29 -6.02 -17.66 -16.48
CA PRO A 29 -4.88 -16.78 -16.23
C PRO A 29 -5.13 -15.84 -15.04
N ALA A 30 -6.36 -15.40 -14.79
CA ALA A 30 -6.69 -14.61 -13.60
C ALA A 30 -6.46 -15.39 -12.30
N LEU A 31 -6.90 -16.65 -12.23
CA LEU A 31 -6.67 -17.51 -11.07
C LEU A 31 -5.18 -17.83 -10.88
N MET A 32 -4.46 -18.12 -11.96
CA MET A 32 -3.02 -18.34 -11.92
C MET A 32 -2.28 -17.11 -11.41
N PHE A 33 -2.63 -15.92 -11.91
CA PHE A 33 -2.07 -14.66 -11.44
C PHE A 33 -2.36 -14.44 -9.96
N GLY A 34 -3.60 -14.65 -9.52
CA GLY A 34 -3.98 -14.53 -8.10
C GLY A 34 -3.18 -15.46 -7.19
N LEU A 35 -3.00 -16.72 -7.61
CA LEU A 35 -2.22 -17.70 -6.84
C LEU A 35 -0.73 -17.32 -6.76
N VAL A 36 -0.13 -16.93 -7.88
CA VAL A 36 1.27 -16.49 -7.93
C VAL A 36 1.46 -15.24 -7.07
N PHE A 37 0.57 -14.26 -7.21
CA PHE A 37 0.61 -13.01 -6.45
C PHE A 37 0.46 -13.25 -4.94
N SER A 38 -0.49 -14.09 -4.53
CA SER A 38 -0.69 -14.47 -3.12
C SER A 38 0.54 -15.18 -2.55
N THR A 39 1.11 -16.12 -3.29
CA THR A 39 2.33 -16.85 -2.87
C THR A 39 3.53 -15.91 -2.77
N TYR A 40 3.64 -14.96 -3.70
CA TYR A 40 4.69 -13.94 -3.68
C TYR A 40 4.57 -13.03 -2.46
N LEU A 41 3.38 -12.51 -2.17
CA LEU A 41 3.13 -11.69 -0.98
C LEU A 41 3.49 -12.44 0.30
N ARG A 42 3.01 -13.68 0.44
CA ARG A 42 3.32 -14.51 1.60
C ARG A 42 4.81 -14.79 1.75
N THR A 43 5.50 -15.06 0.64
CA THR A 43 6.96 -15.28 0.65
C THR A 43 7.70 -14.02 1.08
N LYS A 44 7.24 -12.86 0.64
CA LYS A 44 7.80 -11.57 1.03
C LYS A 44 7.61 -11.32 2.53
N GLU A 45 6.42 -11.56 3.07
CA GLU A 45 6.13 -11.43 4.52
C GLU A 45 7.06 -12.33 5.34
N ILE A 46 7.16 -13.61 4.98
CA ILE A 46 8.06 -14.56 5.65
C ILE A 46 9.52 -14.07 5.58
N HIS A 47 9.94 -13.52 4.45
CA HIS A 47 11.28 -12.98 4.30
C HIS A 47 11.53 -11.76 5.20
N GLU A 48 10.56 -10.86 5.31
CA GLU A 48 10.62 -9.71 6.21
C GLU A 48 10.66 -10.14 7.69
N ASP A 49 9.84 -11.11 8.08
CA ASP A 49 9.84 -11.68 9.44
C ASP A 49 11.18 -12.35 9.76
N LEU A 50 11.71 -13.15 8.83
CA LEU A 50 13.02 -13.79 8.99
C LEU A 50 14.12 -12.74 9.13
N LYS A 51 14.04 -11.64 8.38
CA LYS A 51 14.98 -10.54 8.47
C LYS A 51 14.89 -9.82 9.82
N ALA A 52 13.68 -9.63 10.37
CA ALA A 52 13.48 -9.07 11.69
C ALA A 52 14.07 -9.98 12.79
N ILE A 53 13.86 -11.29 12.67
CA ILE A 53 14.47 -12.29 13.56
C ILE A 53 16.01 -12.21 13.48
N LYS A 54 16.58 -12.25 12.27
CA LYS A 54 18.03 -12.12 12.07
C LYS A 54 18.59 -10.84 12.68
N ALA A 55 17.86 -9.73 12.55
CA ALA A 55 18.24 -8.45 13.14
C ALA A 55 18.29 -8.55 14.68
N HIS A 56 17.28 -9.17 15.29
CA HIS A 56 17.21 -9.38 16.73
C HIS A 56 18.39 -10.23 17.25
N TYR A 57 18.78 -11.26 16.51
CA TYR A 57 19.93 -12.12 16.85
C TYR A 57 21.29 -11.56 16.39
N GLY A 58 21.32 -10.40 15.71
CA GLY A 58 22.57 -9.77 15.24
C GLY A 58 23.26 -10.50 14.07
N ILE A 59 22.56 -11.40 13.38
CA ILE A 59 23.12 -12.26 12.31
C ILE A 59 22.77 -11.77 10.90
N LEU A 60 22.43 -10.49 10.74
CA LEU A 60 22.20 -9.88 9.44
C LEU A 60 23.48 -9.91 8.59
N ASN A 61 23.33 -10.20 7.30
CA ASN A 61 24.43 -10.05 6.35
C ASN A 61 24.61 -8.57 5.94
N GLU A 62 25.74 -8.24 5.30
CA GLU A 62 26.06 -6.85 4.91
C GLU A 62 25.04 -6.24 3.94
N ALA A 63 24.51 -7.02 3.00
CA ALA A 63 23.49 -6.54 2.07
C ALA A 63 22.16 -6.21 2.78
N GLU A 64 21.72 -7.07 3.70
CA GLU A 64 20.52 -6.88 4.52
C GLU A 64 20.65 -5.65 5.43
N LYS A 65 21.84 -5.40 6.00
CA LYS A 65 22.15 -4.19 6.79
C LYS A 65 22.08 -2.93 5.93
N ALA A 66 22.73 -2.93 4.77
CA ALA A 66 22.72 -1.79 3.85
C ALA A 66 21.29 -1.44 3.41
N GLU A 67 20.47 -2.45 3.12
CA GLU A 67 19.07 -2.24 2.75
C GLU A 67 18.25 -1.61 3.90
N ILE A 68 18.47 -2.03 5.15
CA ILE A 68 17.80 -1.43 6.32
C ILE A 68 18.21 0.04 6.48
N GLN A 69 19.50 0.34 6.38
CA GLN A 69 20.01 1.71 6.50
C GLN A 69 19.44 2.61 5.39
N MET A 70 19.43 2.12 4.14
CA MET A 70 18.86 2.85 3.02
C MET A 70 17.36 3.13 3.21
N LYS A 71 16.59 2.13 3.67
CA LYS A 71 15.16 2.30 3.98
C LYS A 71 14.93 3.34 5.08
N GLN A 72 15.78 3.36 6.12
CA GLN A 72 15.72 4.36 7.19
C GLN A 72 16.03 5.76 6.67
N GLN A 73 17.11 5.92 5.89
CA GLN A 73 17.46 7.20 5.28
C GLN A 73 16.31 7.73 4.41
N LEU A 74 15.72 6.87 3.58
CA LEU A 74 14.61 7.24 2.73
C LEU A 74 13.38 7.67 3.55
N ARG A 75 13.04 6.93 4.60
CA ARG A 75 11.95 7.30 5.52
C ARG A 75 12.18 8.68 6.15
N ASN A 76 13.39 8.93 6.64
CA ASN A 76 13.73 10.21 7.28
C ASN A 76 13.65 11.38 6.27
N LEU A 77 14.02 11.16 5.01
CA LEU A 77 13.87 12.16 3.96
C LEU A 77 12.40 12.51 3.72
N TYR A 78 11.53 11.50 3.60
CA TYR A 78 10.09 11.71 3.43
C TYR A 78 9.46 12.43 4.64
N GLU A 79 9.84 12.05 5.86
CA GLU A 79 9.33 12.66 7.09
C GLU A 79 9.74 14.13 7.20
N ASN A 80 11.01 14.44 6.93
CA ASN A 80 11.49 15.82 6.89
C ASN A 80 10.80 16.67 5.81
N GLU A 81 10.49 16.10 4.64
CA GLU A 81 9.79 16.83 3.58
C GLU A 81 8.33 17.12 3.97
N ILE A 82 7.65 16.15 4.59
CA ILE A 82 6.30 16.33 5.12
C ILE A 82 6.28 17.39 6.22
N ASP A 83 7.22 17.33 7.16
CA ASP A 83 7.32 18.30 8.26
C ASP A 83 7.59 19.71 7.73
N ASN A 84 8.55 19.86 6.80
CA ASN A 84 8.81 21.15 6.17
C ASN A 84 7.57 21.72 5.45
N LYS A 85 6.75 20.86 4.84
CA LYS A 85 5.50 21.30 4.21
C LYS A 85 4.43 21.69 5.23
N LYS A 86 4.31 20.94 6.33
CA LYS A 86 3.36 21.18 7.42
C LYS A 86 3.62 22.49 8.16
N TYR A 87 4.89 22.85 8.34
CA TYR A 87 5.32 24.12 8.94
C TYR A 87 5.59 25.21 7.91
N SER A 88 5.11 25.05 6.66
CA SER A 88 5.25 26.11 5.67
C SER A 88 4.42 27.34 6.08
N PRO A 89 4.94 28.58 5.87
CA PRO A 89 4.18 29.81 6.13
C PRO A 89 2.84 29.87 5.38
N GLU A 90 2.75 29.19 4.24
CA GLU A 90 1.51 29.06 3.47
C GLU A 90 0.47 28.21 4.20
N MET A 91 0.87 27.06 4.77
CA MET A 91 -0.03 26.21 5.55
C MET A 91 -0.49 26.90 6.84
N GLU A 92 0.38 27.68 7.49
CA GLU A 92 0.01 28.47 8.66
C GLU A 92 -1.04 29.55 8.32
N ARG A 93 -0.90 30.19 7.15
CA ARG A 93 -1.91 31.15 6.66
C ARG A 93 -3.25 30.47 6.39
N ILE A 94 -3.23 29.32 5.72
CA ILE A 94 -4.45 28.55 5.41
C ILE A 94 -5.14 28.08 6.70
N ASN A 95 -4.39 27.55 7.67
CA ASN A 95 -4.96 27.13 8.95
C ASN A 95 -5.65 28.29 9.67
N ARG A 96 -5.02 29.47 9.70
CA ARG A 96 -5.60 30.66 10.32
C ARG A 96 -6.87 31.12 9.62
N GLU A 97 -6.91 31.05 8.28
CA GLU A 97 -8.10 31.39 7.50
C GLU A 97 -9.25 30.42 7.80
N ILE A 98 -8.97 29.12 7.88
CA ILE A 98 -9.96 28.09 8.24
C ILE A 98 -10.50 28.31 9.66
N GLU A 99 -9.64 28.62 10.64
CA GLU A 99 -10.07 28.91 12.01
C GLU A 99 -11.04 30.10 12.05
N LEU A 100 -10.73 31.17 11.32
CA LEU A 100 -11.59 32.36 11.23
C LEU A 100 -12.94 32.04 10.57
N GLU A 101 -12.96 31.27 9.49
CA GLU A 101 -14.21 30.85 8.85
C GLU A 101 -15.06 29.99 9.78
N LEU A 102 -14.45 29.04 10.49
CA LEU A 102 -15.14 28.17 11.44
C LEU A 102 -15.74 28.95 12.61
N GLU A 103 -15.04 29.97 13.12
CA GLU A 103 -15.57 30.87 14.14
C GLU A 103 -16.76 31.68 13.64
N GLU A 104 -16.72 32.17 12.38
CA GLU A 104 -17.86 32.86 11.77
C GLU A 104 -19.08 31.94 11.66
N TYR A 105 -18.91 30.70 11.19
CA TYR A 105 -19.98 29.71 11.13
C TYR A 105 -20.59 29.44 12.52
N HIS A 106 -19.74 29.30 13.56
CA HIS A 106 -20.20 29.06 14.92
C HIS A 106 -20.93 30.26 15.55
N GLN A 107 -20.57 31.50 15.20
CA GLN A 107 -21.31 32.69 15.63
C GLN A 107 -22.66 32.80 14.91
N LYS A 108 -22.69 32.58 13.59
CA LYS A 108 -23.92 32.62 12.79
C LYS A 108 -24.98 31.62 13.26
N ASP A 109 -24.54 30.45 13.73
CA ASP A 109 -25.43 29.42 14.29
C ASP A 109 -25.93 29.75 15.70
N LYS A 110 -25.19 30.56 16.47
CA LYS A 110 -25.65 31.08 17.77
C LYS A 110 -26.64 32.22 17.60
N ASP A 111 -26.35 33.17 16.72
CA ASP A 111 -27.22 34.33 16.46
C ASP A 111 -28.58 33.92 15.89
N LYS A 112 -28.65 32.83 15.12
CA LYS A 112 -29.91 32.26 14.64
C LYS A 112 -30.77 31.60 15.72
N LYS A 113 -30.15 31.06 16.78
CA LYS A 113 -30.88 30.43 17.89
C LYS A 113 -31.39 31.45 18.91
N ASP A 114 -30.70 32.57 19.07
CA ASP A 114 -31.09 33.64 20.00
C ASP A 114 -32.12 34.62 19.41
N GLY A 115 -32.36 34.57 18.09
CA GLY A 115 -33.38 35.39 17.38
C GLY A 115 -34.76 34.74 17.20
N GLU A 116 -34.98 33.50 17.65
CA GLU A 116 -36.26 32.77 17.56
C GLU A 116 -37.08 32.77 18.89
N HIS A 117 -36.74 33.63 19.85
CA HIS A 117 -37.50 33.80 21.11
C HIS A 117 -38.30 35.10 21.18
#